data_AF-A0A7X9HWE5-F1
#
_entry.id   AF-A0A7X9HWE5-F1
#
_cell.length_a   1.000
_cell.length_b   1.000
_cell.length_c   1.000
_cell.angle_alpha   90.00
_cell.angle_beta   90.00
_cell.angle_gamma   90.00
#
_symmetry.space_group_name_H-M   'P 1'
#
loop_
_entity.id
_entity.type
_entity.pdbx_description
1 polymer ?
#
loop_
_entity_poly.entity_id
_entity_poly.type
_entity_poly.pdbx_seq_one_letter_code
_entity_poly.pdbx_strand_id
1 'polypeptide(L)'
;MYHLRFKGSHGEDTYFSDERYNTVIEAIRNYKKDNIIEYLQDLLKGKYGFICQYEKRLNFETVWSSIFDLNMLKIYRAEGDPRRKKFIEDNRLK
;
A
#
# COMPACT_ATOMS: atom_id res chain seq x y z
N MET A 1 -10.42 3.81 20.23
CA MET A 1 -10.13 2.36 20.24
C MET A 1 -11.26 1.65 19.53
N TYR A 2 -11.15 1.44 18.21
CA TYR A 2 -12.03 0.55 17.45
C TYR A 2 -11.13 -0.18 16.44
N HIS A 3 -10.72 -1.39 16.77
CA HIS A 3 -9.99 -2.29 15.86
C HIS A 3 -11.04 -3.14 15.17
N LEU A 4 -11.34 -2.83 13.90
CA LEU A 4 -12.18 -3.68 13.05
C LEU A 4 -11.38 -4.95 12.71
N ARG A 5 -11.57 -6.02 13.50
CA ARG A 5 -11.00 -7.34 13.19
C ARG A 5 -11.79 -7.97 12.04
N PHE A 6 -11.22 -8.01 10.85
CA PHE A 6 -11.73 -8.86 9.77
C PHE A 6 -11.32 -10.30 10.05
N LYS A 7 -12.18 -11.06 10.75
CA LYS A 7 -11.98 -12.51 10.93
C LYS A 7 -12.51 -13.27 9.72
N GLY A 8 -11.62 -13.91 8.96
CA GLY A 8 -12.00 -14.93 7.97
C GLY A 8 -12.69 -16.13 8.62
N SER A 9 -13.33 -16.97 7.81
CA SER A 9 -14.22 -18.07 8.26
C SER A 9 -13.58 -19.12 9.18
N HIS A 10 -12.25 -19.11 9.36
CA HIS A 10 -11.51 -20.03 10.24
C HIS A 10 -10.68 -19.32 11.33
N GLY A 11 -10.82 -18.00 11.49
CA GLY A 11 -10.17 -17.25 12.58
C GLY A 11 -8.67 -17.03 12.45
N GLU A 12 -8.00 -17.57 11.43
CA GLU A 12 -6.58 -17.32 11.14
C GLU A 12 -6.40 -16.15 10.17
N ASP A 13 -5.45 -15.26 10.48
CA ASP A 13 -5.05 -14.14 9.61
C ASP A 13 -4.10 -14.64 8.52
N THR A 14 -4.62 -15.44 7.58
CA THR A 14 -3.84 -16.12 6.53
C THR A 14 -3.05 -15.16 5.62
N TYR A 15 -3.44 -13.88 5.56
CA TYR A 15 -2.84 -12.86 4.71
C TYR A 15 -2.38 -11.63 5.47
N PHE A 16 -2.12 -11.77 6.77
CA PHE A 16 -1.57 -10.72 7.64
C PHE A 16 -2.33 -9.38 7.51
N SER A 17 -3.65 -9.45 7.32
CA SER A 17 -4.52 -8.31 7.09
C SER A 17 -4.48 -7.30 8.23
N ASP A 18 -4.36 -7.76 9.47
CA ASP A 18 -4.23 -6.88 10.65
C ASP A 18 -2.88 -6.15 10.63
N GLU A 19 -1.78 -6.86 10.28
CA GLU A 19 -0.44 -6.26 10.17
C GLU A 19 -0.36 -5.22 9.04
N ARG A 20 -0.94 -5.54 7.88
CA ARG A 20 -1.02 -4.62 6.74
C ARG A 20 -1.80 -3.36 7.08
N TYR A 21 -2.95 -3.52 7.75
CA TYR A 21 -3.77 -2.40 8.20
C TYR A 21 -2.98 -1.51 9.18
N ASN A 22 -2.35 -2.11 10.20
CA ASN A 22 -1.59 -1.37 11.20
C ASN A 22 -0.41 -0.63 10.58
N THR A 23 0.33 -1.26 9.66
CA THR A 23 1.42 -0.63 8.91
C THR A 23 0.95 0.64 8.21
N VAL A 24 -0.18 0.60 7.50
CA VAL A 24 -0.73 1.78 6.80
C VAL A 24 -1.14 2.86 7.78
N ILE A 25 -1.87 2.50 8.83
CA ILE A 25 -2.38 3.47 9.82
C ILE A 25 -1.23 4.15 10.57
N GLU A 26 -0.21 3.40 10.99
CA GLU A 26 0.96 3.96 11.66
C GLU A 26 1.78 4.85 10.74
N ALA A 27 1.99 4.44 9.49
CA ALA A 27 2.70 5.27 8.51
C ALA A 27 1.97 6.62 8.29
N ILE A 28 0.65 6.59 8.07
CA ILE A 28 -0.13 7.82 7.85
C ILE A 28 -0.11 8.71 9.10
N ARG A 29 -0.27 8.14 10.30
CA ARG A 29 -0.22 8.93 11.55
C ARG A 29 1.13 9.59 11.80
N ASN A 30 2.21 8.94 11.39
CA ASN A 30 3.58 9.43 11.59
C ASN A 30 4.14 10.20 10.39
N TYR A 31 3.30 10.50 9.40
CA TYR A 31 3.72 11.28 8.24
C TYR A 31 4.16 12.69 8.66
N LYS A 32 5.42 13.02 8.34
CA LYS A 32 6.04 14.33 8.62
C LYS A 32 6.84 14.89 7.44
N LYS A 33 6.84 14.21 6.27
CA LYS A 33 7.60 14.66 5.09
C LYS A 33 6.87 15.82 4.39
N ASP A 34 7.59 16.50 3.51
CA ASP A 34 7.01 17.58 2.69
C ASP A 34 6.29 17.02 1.45
N ASN A 35 6.68 15.83 0.95
CA ASN A 35 6.10 15.21 -0.24
C ASN A 35 5.31 13.93 0.09
N ILE A 36 3.98 14.06 0.10
CA ILE A 36 3.06 12.97 0.45
C ILE A 36 3.03 11.89 -0.62
N ILE A 37 3.18 12.27 -1.89
CA ILE A 37 3.17 11.32 -3.00
C ILE A 37 4.36 10.37 -2.90
N GLU A 38 5.57 10.91 -2.73
CA GLU A 38 6.78 10.09 -2.56
C GLU A 38 6.67 9.21 -1.31
N TYR A 39 6.13 9.75 -0.21
CA TYR A 39 5.92 9.00 1.01
C TYR A 39 4.96 7.82 0.81
N LEU A 40 3.82 8.03 0.16
CA LEU A 40 2.86 6.97 -0.13
C LEU A 40 3.43 5.92 -1.10
N GLN A 41 4.26 6.32 -2.07
CA GLN A 41 4.96 5.36 -2.93
C GLN A 41 5.91 4.47 -2.13
N ASP A 42 6.64 5.06 -1.17
CA ASP A 42 7.53 4.32 -0.27
C ASP A 42 6.76 3.39 0.69
N LEU A 43 5.58 3.82 1.16
CA LEU A 43 4.67 2.96 1.92
C LEU A 43 4.20 1.76 1.11
N LEU A 44 3.76 1.96 -0.13
CA LEU A 44 3.29 0.89 -1.01
C LEU A 44 4.43 -0.06 -1.44
N LYS A 45 5.68 0.42 -1.45
CA LYS A 45 6.89 -0.42 -1.57
C LYS A 45 7.19 -1.24 -0.30
N GLY A 46 6.48 -0.99 0.80
CA GLY A 46 6.68 -1.62 2.09
C GLY A 46 7.95 -1.16 2.80
N LYS A 47 8.38 0.09 2.60
CA LYS A 47 9.54 0.66 3.32
C LYS A 47 9.24 0.96 4.80
N TYR A 48 7.97 0.99 5.18
CA TYR A 48 7.54 1.31 6.55
C TYR A 48 6.92 0.11 7.29
N GLY A 49 7.02 -1.10 6.73
CA GLY A 49 6.45 -2.31 7.30
C GLY A 49 5.82 -3.21 6.24
N PHE A 50 5.17 -4.29 6.70
CA PHE A 50 4.59 -5.30 5.84
C PHE A 50 3.32 -4.78 5.13
N ILE A 51 3.30 -4.88 3.80
CA ILE A 51 2.12 -4.64 2.97
C ILE A 51 1.83 -5.85 2.09
N CYS A 52 2.72 -6.23 1.18
CA CYS A 52 2.52 -7.39 0.30
C CYS A 52 3.83 -8.16 0.08
N GLN A 53 4.70 -8.19 1.07
CA GLN A 53 6.05 -8.77 0.97
C GLN A 53 6.04 -10.29 1.27
N TYR A 54 5.04 -11.01 0.75
CA TYR A 54 4.88 -12.45 1.01
C TYR A 54 6.08 -13.25 0.48
N GLU A 55 6.29 -14.43 1.06
CA GLU A 55 7.31 -15.34 0.59
C GLU A 55 7.09 -15.77 -0.87
N LYS A 56 8.18 -15.83 -1.65
CA LYS A 56 8.13 -16.16 -3.09
C LYS A 56 7.38 -17.47 -3.40
N ARG A 57 7.41 -18.45 -2.49
CA ARG A 57 6.73 -19.74 -2.65
C ARG A 57 5.21 -19.63 -2.72
N LEU A 58 4.63 -18.57 -2.19
CA LEU A 58 3.18 -18.32 -2.22
C LEU A 58 2.72 -17.76 -3.57
N ASN A 59 3.65 -17.34 -4.45
CA ASN A 59 3.38 -16.68 -5.73
C ASN A 59 2.32 -15.56 -5.62
N PHE A 60 2.30 -14.87 -4.48
CA PHE A 60 1.31 -13.88 -4.13
C PHE A 60 1.99 -12.51 -4.09
N GLU A 61 1.89 -11.77 -5.20
CA GLU A 61 2.48 -10.44 -5.37
C GLU A 61 1.40 -9.42 -5.74
N THR A 62 1.67 -8.14 -5.46
CA THR A 62 0.82 -7.04 -5.90
C THR A 62 0.81 -6.93 -7.43
N VAL A 63 -0.38 -7.02 -8.03
CA VAL A 63 -0.55 -6.89 -9.49
C VAL A 63 -0.42 -5.44 -9.94
N TRP A 64 -0.90 -4.50 -9.13
CA TRP A 64 -0.78 -3.07 -9.39
C TRP A 64 -0.97 -2.26 -8.11
N SER A 65 -0.53 -1.01 -8.12
CA SER A 65 -0.76 -0.04 -7.06
C SER A 65 -1.05 1.33 -7.66
N SER A 66 -1.90 2.13 -7.01
CA SER A 66 -2.23 3.48 -7.49
C SER A 66 -2.44 4.45 -6.35
N ILE A 67 -2.01 5.69 -6.55
CA ILE A 67 -2.24 6.84 -5.68
C ILE A 67 -2.99 7.88 -6.50
N PHE A 68 -4.10 8.38 -5.96
CA PHE A 68 -4.94 9.37 -6.62
C PHE A 68 -4.74 10.71 -5.90
N ASP A 69 -4.11 11.66 -6.59
CA ASP A 69 -4.00 13.04 -6.16
C ASP A 69 -5.17 13.82 -6.77
N LEU A 70 -6.22 14.02 -5.96
CA LEU A 70 -7.43 14.72 -6.39
C LEU A 70 -7.24 16.24 -6.44
N ASN A 71 -6.26 16.79 -5.74
CA ASN A 71 -5.97 18.23 -5.78
C ASN A 71 -5.35 18.61 -7.13
N MET A 72 -4.47 17.74 -7.65
CA MET A 72 -3.80 17.95 -8.93
C MET A 72 -4.44 17.22 -10.12
N LEU A 73 -5.48 16.41 -9.88
CA LEU A 73 -6.10 15.51 -10.87
C LEU A 73 -5.06 14.60 -11.54
N LYS A 74 -4.22 13.96 -10.72
CA LYS A 74 -3.16 13.04 -11.17
C LYS A 74 -3.32 11.67 -10.55
N ILE A 75 -2.99 10.63 -11.32
CA ILE A 75 -2.85 9.28 -10.82
C ILE A 75 -1.37 8.91 -10.89
N TYR A 76 -0.83 8.31 -9.84
CA TYR A 76 0.48 7.67 -9.86
C TYR A 76 0.27 6.18 -9.76
N ARG A 77 0.70 5.40 -10.75
CA ARG A 77 0.45 3.96 -10.80
C ARG A 77 1.71 3.14 -11.04
N ALA A 78 1.80 1.99 -10.40
CA ALA A 78 2.78 0.95 -10.68
C ALA A 78 2.04 -0.29 -11.20
N GLU A 79 2.41 -0.76 -12.39
CA GLU A 79 1.90 -2.01 -12.97
C GLU A 79 2.88 -3.15 -12.65
N GLY A 80 2.49 -4.01 -11.72
CA GLY A 80 3.31 -5.02 -11.07
C GLY A 80 3.76 -4.59 -9.67
N ASP A 81 4.55 -5.45 -9.03
CA ASP A 81 5.03 -5.25 -7.66
C ASP A 81 5.73 -3.88 -7.50
N PRO A 82 5.20 -2.97 -6.66
CA PRO A 82 5.73 -1.62 -6.49
C PRO A 82 7.18 -1.60 -5.96
N ARG A 83 7.66 -2.70 -5.35
CA ARG A 83 9.08 -2.86 -4.95
C ARG A 83 10.02 -2.88 -6.16
N ARG A 84 9.55 -3.39 -7.29
CA ARG A 84 10.33 -3.61 -8.51
C ARG A 84 9.93 -2.65 -9.63
N LYS A 85 8.72 -2.10 -9.58
CA LYS A 85 8.15 -1.25 -10.63
C LYS A 85 8.13 0.21 -10.19
N LYS A 86 8.42 1.11 -11.12
CA LYS A 86 8.33 2.55 -10.90
C LYS A 86 6.87 2.98 -10.93
N PHE A 87 6.53 3.97 -10.12
CA PHE A 87 5.28 4.69 -10.29
C PHE A 87 5.41 5.65 -11.47
N ILE A 88 4.42 5.64 -12.35
CA ILE A 88 4.32 6.49 -13.54
C ILE A 88 3.09 7.38 -13.38
N GLU A 89 3.20 8.65 -13.78
CA GLU A 89 2.08 9.58 -13.80
C GLU A 89 1.09 9.22 -14.91
N ASP A 90 -0.19 9.32 -14.60
CA ASP A 90 -1.30 9.03 -15.48
C ASP A 90 -2.35 10.16 -15.36
N ASN A 91 -2.77 10.68 -16.51
CA ASN A 91 -3.55 11.91 -16.64
C ASN A 91 -5.05 11.66 -16.92
N ARG A 92 -5.56 10.44 -16.72
CA ARG A 92 -6.97 10.08 -16.98
C ARG A 92 -8.02 10.78 -16.12
N LEU A 93 -7.62 11.59 -15.13
CA LEU A 93 -8.53 12.42 -14.32
C LEU A 93 -8.75 13.83 -14.89
N LYS A 94 -8.05 14.21 -15.97
CA LYS A 94 -8.20 15.49 -16.66
C LYS A 94 -9.15 15.36 -17.85
#